data_AF-M7SCF3-F1
#
_entry.id   AF-M7SCF3-F1
#
_cell.length_a   1.000
_cell.length_b   1.000
_cell.length_c   1.000
_cell.angle_alpha   90.00
_cell.angle_beta   90.00
_cell.angle_gamma   90.00
#
_symmetry.space_group_name_H-M   'P 1'
#
loop_
_entity.id
_entity.type
_entity.pdbx_description
1 polymer ?
#
loop_
_entity_poly.entity_id
_entity_poly.type
_entity_poly.pdbx_seq_one_letter_code
_entity_poly.pdbx_strand_id
1 'polypeptide(L)'
;MRFSTAFQVLGGAAMVTALSVPPHSKRQTMSLDAFGWFETISLEDAQAAADNETASTEENFTTEATPTAQTDDVSAAAVPGGPCATPHIRVEWRNMNDGDRQSFLNGVKCLMDAPTSGNFPGATNRYEDLVSVHQQMTSSIHMNGLFLPWHRYYVWVFMRLLREECGYTAAFPWWDEVKDSGRFAQSPLFTSAYFGSLPAATNGQGTCITDGAFGGRTLHIGPGSSNTDHCLARAVDEGQTANVNQNFVDTCNGRGTYSDMESCNEMG
;
A
#
# COMPACT_ATOMS: atom_id res chain seq x y z
N MET A 1 -65.71 5.97 -31.90
CA MET A 1 -64.57 6.94 -31.95
C MET A 1 -63.31 6.10 -31.71
N ARG A 2 -62.58 5.53 -32.67
CA ARG A 2 -61.93 6.01 -33.90
C ARG A 2 -61.12 7.30 -33.69
N PHE A 3 -59.79 7.15 -33.58
CA PHE A 3 -58.64 7.78 -34.28
C PHE A 3 -57.38 7.26 -33.53
N SER A 4 -56.40 6.51 -34.05
CA SER A 4 -55.63 6.45 -35.32
C SER A 4 -54.65 7.61 -35.54
N THR A 5 -53.40 7.22 -35.85
CA THR A 5 -52.31 7.92 -36.60
C THR A 5 -51.63 9.13 -35.92
N ALA A 6 -50.32 9.38 -36.01
CA ALA A 6 -49.18 8.74 -36.68
C ALA A 6 -47.86 9.38 -36.18
N PHE A 7 -46.74 8.65 -36.37
CA PHE A 7 -45.37 9.08 -36.69
C PHE A 7 -44.80 10.40 -36.15
N GLN A 8 -43.63 10.31 -35.50
CA GLN A 8 -42.42 10.94 -36.02
C GLN A 8 -41.15 10.21 -35.54
N VAL A 9 -40.33 9.88 -36.54
CA VAL A 9 -38.95 9.40 -36.45
C VAL A 9 -38.08 10.49 -35.84
N LEU A 10 -37.27 10.16 -34.84
CA LEU A 10 -35.95 10.78 -34.68
C LEU A 10 -34.99 9.71 -34.13
N GLY A 11 -34.00 9.37 -34.95
CA GLY A 11 -32.81 8.69 -34.48
C GLY A 11 -32.07 9.59 -33.50
N GLY A 12 -31.66 9.00 -32.40
CA GLY A 12 -30.72 9.60 -31.45
C GLY A 12 -29.70 8.53 -31.14
N ALA A 13 -28.49 8.74 -31.62
CA ALA A 13 -27.37 7.82 -31.50
C ALA A 13 -27.24 7.24 -30.09
N ALA A 14 -27.11 5.92 -30.00
CA ALA A 14 -26.37 5.30 -28.93
C ALA A 14 -24.92 5.80 -29.06
N MET A 15 -24.61 6.93 -28.42
CA MET A 15 -23.24 7.24 -28.07
C MET A 15 -22.87 6.30 -26.93
N VAL A 16 -22.46 5.09 -27.30
CA VAL A 16 -21.44 4.38 -26.55
C VAL A 16 -20.23 5.30 -26.62
N THR A 17 -20.07 6.18 -25.64
CA THR A 17 -18.77 6.73 -25.34
C THR A 17 -17.92 5.56 -24.89
N ALA A 18 -17.31 4.89 -25.87
CA ALA A 18 -16.04 4.27 -25.64
C ALA A 18 -15.19 5.37 -25.02
N LEU A 19 -15.00 5.31 -23.70
CA LEU A 19 -13.88 5.93 -23.03
C LEU A 19 -12.67 5.50 -23.86
N SER A 20 -12.24 6.41 -24.73
CA SER A 20 -11.05 6.22 -25.53
C SER A 20 -9.93 6.13 -24.52
N VAL A 21 -9.58 4.91 -24.13
CA VAL A 21 -8.34 4.62 -23.42
C VAL A 21 -7.27 5.33 -24.24
N PRO A 22 -6.60 6.36 -23.70
CA PRO A 22 -5.59 7.07 -24.45
C PRO A 22 -4.60 6.02 -24.98
N PRO A 23 -4.23 6.08 -26.27
CA PRO A 23 -3.28 5.14 -26.83
C PRO A 23 -2.06 5.09 -25.92
N HIS A 24 -1.48 3.90 -25.75
CA HIS A 24 -0.34 3.63 -24.84
C HIS A 24 0.80 4.67 -24.94
N SER A 25 0.91 5.42 -26.05
CA SER A 25 1.89 6.49 -26.26
C SER A 25 1.61 7.82 -25.52
N LYS A 26 0.55 7.96 -24.70
CA LYS A 26 0.26 9.20 -23.95
C LYS A 26 0.48 9.12 -22.44
N ARG A 27 0.84 7.96 -21.89
CA ARG A 27 1.12 7.87 -20.44
C ARG A 27 2.56 8.27 -20.18
N GLN A 28 2.73 9.40 -19.54
CA GLN A 28 4.06 9.88 -19.18
C GLN A 28 4.59 9.04 -18.01
N THR A 29 5.84 8.59 -18.13
CA THR A 29 6.64 8.21 -16.97
C THR A 29 6.84 9.45 -16.11
N MET A 30 7.02 9.23 -14.81
CA MET A 30 7.27 10.32 -13.87
C MET A 30 8.76 10.44 -13.60
N SER A 31 9.26 11.67 -13.57
CA SER A 31 10.60 11.96 -13.03
C SER A 31 10.62 11.56 -11.56
N LEU A 32 11.74 11.00 -11.09
CA LEU A 32 11.90 10.77 -9.66
C LEU A 32 11.82 12.05 -8.84
N ASP A 33 12.23 13.19 -9.42
CA ASP A 33 12.12 14.51 -8.80
C ASP A 33 10.66 14.97 -8.55
N ALA A 34 9.69 14.32 -9.21
CA ALA A 34 8.26 14.61 -8.99
C ALA A 34 7.74 13.96 -7.70
N PHE A 35 8.43 12.95 -7.20
CA PHE A 35 8.23 12.39 -5.88
C PHE A 35 9.10 13.22 -4.96
N GLY A 36 8.47 13.94 -4.01
CA GLY A 36 9.21 14.76 -3.06
C GLY A 36 10.27 13.97 -2.31
N TRP A 37 11.13 14.67 -1.58
CA TRP A 37 12.09 13.99 -0.73
C TRP A 37 11.38 13.45 0.52
N PHE A 38 11.49 12.14 0.74
CA PHE A 38 11.16 11.52 2.01
C PHE A 38 12.46 11.42 2.81
N GLU A 39 12.45 11.97 4.02
CA GLU A 39 13.59 11.86 4.91
C GLU A 39 13.71 10.41 5.40
N THR A 40 14.80 9.75 5.04
CA THR A 40 15.12 8.40 5.49
C THR A 40 16.34 8.45 6.39
N ILE A 41 16.35 7.68 7.47
CA ILE A 41 17.53 7.51 8.33
C ILE A 41 18.31 6.26 7.93
N SER A 42 19.63 6.29 8.05
CA SER A 42 20.43 5.08 7.87
C SER A 42 20.33 4.17 9.08
N LEU A 43 20.72 2.89 8.94
CA LEU A 43 20.84 1.99 10.09
C LEU A 43 21.81 2.54 11.15
N GLU A 44 22.90 3.18 10.73
CA GLU A 44 23.88 3.81 11.63
C GLU A 44 23.23 4.96 12.42
N ASP A 45 22.47 5.82 11.75
CA ASP A 45 21.76 6.94 12.41
C ASP A 45 20.68 6.42 13.37
N ALA A 46 19.95 5.37 12.96
CA ALA A 46 18.97 4.73 13.82
C ALA A 46 19.64 4.18 15.10
N GLN A 47 20.77 3.48 14.96
CA GLN A 47 21.51 2.93 16.11
C GLN A 47 22.06 4.04 17.01
N ALA A 48 22.67 5.09 16.44
CA ALA A 48 23.22 6.21 17.19
C ALA A 48 22.16 6.96 18.00
N ALA A 49 20.94 7.12 17.45
CA ALA A 49 19.83 7.71 18.18
C ALA A 49 19.36 6.82 19.35
N ALA A 50 19.45 5.49 19.23
CA ALA A 50 19.05 4.57 20.29
C ALA A 50 20.03 4.65 21.47
N ASP A 51 21.33 4.77 21.19
CA ASP A 51 22.36 4.95 22.21
C ASP A 51 22.18 6.28 22.97
N ASN A 52 21.71 7.33 22.30
CA ASN A 52 21.48 8.63 22.93
C ASN A 52 20.24 8.64 23.86
N GLU A 53 19.22 7.83 23.57
CA GLU A 53 18.07 7.62 24.49
C GLU A 53 18.50 6.91 25.78
N THR A 54 19.47 5.99 25.73
CA THR A 54 20.01 5.37 26.96
C THR A 54 20.77 6.36 27.86
N ALA A 55 21.19 7.51 27.33
CA ALA A 55 21.84 8.57 28.10
C ALA A 55 20.83 9.55 28.76
N SER A 56 19.56 9.55 28.34
CA SER A 56 18.52 10.42 28.87
C SER A 56 17.35 9.62 29.45
N THR A 57 17.54 9.15 30.69
CA THR A 57 16.55 8.87 31.76
C THR A 57 16.82 7.55 32.49
N GLU A 58 17.72 7.59 33.48
CA GLU A 58 17.46 6.88 34.73
C GLU A 58 16.29 7.57 35.46
N GLU A 59 15.08 7.48 34.91
CA GLU A 59 13.87 7.70 35.71
C GLU A 59 13.50 6.36 36.32
N ASN A 60 13.65 6.29 37.64
CA ASN A 60 13.37 5.15 38.50
C ASN A 60 11.89 4.72 38.39
N PHE A 61 11.55 3.94 37.35
CA PHE A 61 10.28 3.24 37.27
C PHE A 61 10.38 2.01 38.18
N THR A 62 9.75 2.11 39.35
CA THR A 62 9.69 1.01 40.32
C THR A 62 9.16 -0.24 39.64
N THR A 63 9.99 -1.27 39.69
CA THR A 63 9.77 -2.64 39.24
C THR A 63 8.43 -3.19 39.70
N GLU A 64 7.56 -3.58 38.75
CA GLU A 64 6.85 -4.86 38.83
C GLU A 64 6.38 -5.31 37.44
N ALA A 65 7.07 -6.37 36.98
CA ALA A 65 6.73 -7.36 35.96
C ALA A 65 7.88 -7.48 34.96
N THR A 66 8.83 -8.35 35.29
CA THR A 66 9.79 -8.89 34.32
C THR A 66 9.03 -9.82 33.39
N PRO A 67 8.89 -9.55 32.08
CA PRO A 67 8.59 -10.60 31.13
C PRO A 67 9.94 -11.21 30.77
N THR A 68 10.22 -12.39 31.30
CA THR A 68 11.24 -13.26 30.72
C THR A 68 10.94 -13.40 29.23
N ALA A 69 11.90 -13.03 28.38
CA ALA A 69 11.86 -13.30 26.95
C ALA A 69 11.82 -14.82 26.75
N GLN A 70 10.60 -15.35 26.66
CA GLN A 70 10.33 -16.68 26.18
C GLN A 70 9.92 -16.52 24.72
N THR A 71 10.74 -17.08 23.84
CA THR A 71 10.45 -17.23 22.41
C THR A 71 9.32 -18.23 22.25
N ASP A 72 8.09 -17.79 22.53
CA ASP A 72 6.90 -18.58 22.28
C ASP A 72 6.32 -18.14 20.93
N ASP A 73 6.36 -19.10 20.01
CA ASP A 73 5.69 -19.15 18.71
C ASP A 73 4.35 -18.39 18.73
N VAL A 74 4.31 -17.21 18.10
CA VAL A 74 3.10 -16.38 18.03
C VAL A 74 2.14 -16.98 17.00
N SER A 75 1.60 -18.14 17.30
CA SER A 75 0.26 -18.49 16.84
C SER A 75 -0.67 -17.50 17.55
N ALA A 76 -1.27 -16.57 16.79
CA ALA A 76 -2.33 -15.70 17.26
C ALA A 76 -3.50 -16.55 17.78
N ALA A 77 -3.44 -16.95 19.05
CA ALA A 77 -4.48 -17.75 19.66
C ALA A 77 -5.69 -16.85 19.89
N ALA A 78 -6.78 -17.15 19.19
CA ALA A 78 -8.08 -16.58 19.51
C ALA A 78 -8.36 -16.80 21.00
N VAL A 79 -8.73 -15.75 21.74
CA VAL A 79 -9.19 -15.89 23.13
C VAL A 79 -10.62 -16.42 23.06
N PRO A 80 -10.89 -17.70 23.42
CA PRO A 80 -12.23 -18.25 23.34
C PRO A 80 -13.14 -17.49 24.30
N GLY A 81 -14.22 -16.88 23.79
CA GLY A 81 -15.17 -16.10 24.60
C GLY A 81 -14.88 -14.60 24.72
N GLY A 82 -13.82 -14.08 24.08
CA GLY A 82 -13.60 -12.63 23.93
C GLY A 82 -14.39 -12.01 22.77
N PRO A 83 -14.52 -10.67 22.69
CA PRO A 83 -15.23 -9.98 21.61
C PRO A 83 -14.61 -10.19 20.22
N CYS A 84 -13.38 -10.72 20.13
CA CYS A 84 -12.72 -11.13 18.90
C CYS A 84 -12.45 -12.65 18.87
N ALA A 85 -13.51 -13.45 19.04
CA ALA A 85 -13.41 -14.92 19.07
C ALA A 85 -12.93 -15.55 17.73
N THR A 86 -12.94 -14.80 16.63
CA THR A 86 -12.46 -15.28 15.32
C THR A 86 -11.74 -14.15 14.59
N PRO A 87 -10.46 -13.88 14.94
CA PRO A 87 -9.69 -12.83 14.29
C PRO A 87 -9.39 -13.20 12.83
N HIS A 88 -9.36 -12.20 11.96
CA HIS A 88 -8.86 -12.39 10.60
C HIS A 88 -7.33 -12.58 10.64
N ILE A 89 -6.87 -13.72 10.14
CA ILE A 89 -5.44 -14.02 10.03
C ILE A 89 -4.88 -13.39 8.75
N ARG A 90 -3.72 -12.74 8.88
CA ARG A 90 -2.91 -12.28 7.74
C ARG A 90 -1.82 -13.30 7.46
N VAL A 91 -1.50 -13.53 6.20
CA VAL A 91 -0.55 -14.57 5.78
C VAL A 91 0.55 -13.94 4.94
N GLU A 92 1.79 -14.35 5.19
CA GLU A 92 2.93 -13.87 4.42
C GLU A 92 2.81 -14.36 2.97
N TRP A 93 3.14 -13.50 2.00
CA TRP A 93 2.92 -13.75 0.58
C TRP A 93 3.45 -15.10 0.10
N ARG A 94 4.65 -15.53 0.54
CA ARG A 94 5.28 -16.82 0.16
C ARG A 94 4.55 -18.02 0.74
N ASN A 95 3.84 -17.83 1.85
CA ASN A 95 3.05 -18.87 2.52
C ASN A 95 1.62 -18.98 1.96
N MET A 96 1.19 -18.05 1.10
CA MET A 96 -0.09 -18.17 0.39
C MET A 96 0.02 -19.14 -0.79
N ASN A 97 -1.05 -19.88 -1.08
CA ASN A 97 -1.15 -20.63 -2.33
C ASN A 97 -1.41 -19.68 -3.52
N ASP A 98 -1.14 -20.14 -4.73
CA ASP A 98 -1.26 -19.31 -5.93
C ASP A 98 -2.69 -18.85 -6.22
N GLY A 99 -3.70 -19.67 -5.89
CA GLY A 99 -5.11 -19.30 -6.04
C GLY A 99 -5.47 -18.10 -5.16
N ASP A 100 -5.03 -18.10 -3.91
CA ASP A 100 -5.27 -17.01 -2.97
C ASP A 100 -4.53 -15.74 -3.41
N ARG A 101 -3.28 -15.84 -3.86
CA ARG A 101 -2.52 -14.72 -4.44
C ARG A 101 -3.26 -14.09 -5.63
N GLN A 102 -3.74 -14.92 -6.56
CA GLN A 102 -4.50 -14.44 -7.72
C GLN A 102 -5.84 -13.83 -7.29
N SER A 103 -6.53 -14.43 -6.32
CA SER A 103 -7.80 -13.91 -5.80
C SER A 103 -7.62 -12.52 -5.16
N PHE A 104 -6.50 -12.27 -4.48
CA PHE A 104 -6.16 -10.96 -3.94
C PHE A 104 -6.00 -9.92 -5.05
N LEU A 105 -5.17 -10.22 -6.06
CA LEU A 105 -4.95 -9.34 -7.21
C LEU A 105 -6.23 -9.05 -7.99
N ASN A 106 -7.11 -10.05 -8.13
CA ASN A 106 -8.42 -9.89 -8.75
C ASN A 106 -9.34 -8.99 -7.91
N GLY A 107 -9.29 -9.09 -6.57
CA GLY A 107 -9.99 -8.16 -5.68
C GLY A 107 -9.52 -6.72 -5.86
N VAL A 108 -8.21 -6.49 -5.94
CA VAL A 108 -7.65 -5.15 -6.19
C VAL A 108 -8.08 -4.63 -7.57
N LYS A 109 -7.97 -5.45 -8.62
CA LYS A 109 -8.46 -5.10 -9.97
C LYS A 109 -9.93 -4.73 -9.96
N CYS A 110 -10.76 -5.49 -9.25
CA CYS A 110 -12.18 -5.19 -9.10
C CYS A 110 -12.42 -3.78 -8.53
N LEU A 111 -11.67 -3.36 -7.50
CA LEU A 111 -11.77 -1.98 -7.00
C LEU A 111 -11.25 -0.93 -8.00
N MET A 112 -10.21 -1.25 -8.78
CA MET A 112 -9.71 -0.36 -9.85
C MET A 112 -10.68 -0.24 -11.04
N ASP A 113 -11.53 -1.24 -11.26
CA ASP A 113 -12.53 -1.27 -12.33
C ASP A 113 -13.92 -0.80 -11.87
N ALA A 114 -14.16 -0.73 -10.56
CA ALA A 114 -15.41 -0.28 -9.96
C ALA A 114 -15.55 1.26 -10.02
N PRO A 115 -16.78 1.79 -10.20
CA PRO A 115 -17.01 3.24 -10.29
C PRO A 115 -16.64 3.93 -8.97
N THR A 116 -15.99 5.10 -9.04
CA THR A 116 -15.74 5.95 -7.85
C THR A 116 -17.03 6.22 -7.05
N SER A 117 -16.88 6.45 -5.74
CA SER A 117 -17.95 6.98 -4.89
C SER A 117 -18.37 8.40 -5.26
N GLY A 118 -17.55 9.13 -6.01
CA GLY A 118 -17.78 10.54 -6.36
C GLY A 118 -17.51 11.54 -5.24
N ASN A 119 -16.98 11.07 -4.09
CA ASN A 119 -16.72 11.90 -2.92
C ASN A 119 -15.32 12.55 -2.93
N PHE A 120 -14.43 12.08 -3.81
CA PHE A 120 -13.01 12.44 -3.79
C PHE A 120 -12.59 13.04 -5.14
N PRO A 121 -12.21 14.33 -5.19
CA PRO A 121 -11.80 14.97 -6.43
C PRO A 121 -10.62 14.27 -7.10
N GLY A 122 -10.72 14.07 -8.42
CA GLY A 122 -9.69 13.40 -9.23
C GLY A 122 -9.78 11.87 -9.24
N ALA A 123 -10.47 11.25 -8.28
CA ALA A 123 -10.62 9.80 -8.27
C ALA A 123 -11.58 9.36 -9.39
N THR A 124 -11.17 8.33 -10.13
CA THR A 124 -11.96 7.78 -11.26
C THR A 124 -12.57 6.41 -10.94
N ASN A 125 -12.07 5.74 -9.91
CA ASN A 125 -12.49 4.40 -9.50
C ASN A 125 -12.43 4.22 -7.97
N ARG A 126 -12.97 3.10 -7.45
CA ARG A 126 -13.03 2.85 -5.99
C ARG A 126 -11.65 2.72 -5.35
N TYR A 127 -10.66 2.20 -6.06
CA TYR A 127 -9.29 2.15 -5.56
C TYR A 127 -8.71 3.56 -5.43
N GLU A 128 -8.93 4.43 -6.40
CA GLU A 128 -8.47 5.82 -6.36
C GLU A 128 -9.17 6.67 -5.29
N ASP A 129 -10.37 6.30 -4.84
CA ASP A 129 -10.97 6.92 -3.66
C ASP A 129 -10.07 6.76 -2.42
N LEU A 130 -9.50 5.57 -2.22
CA LEU A 130 -8.55 5.32 -1.15
C LEU A 130 -7.25 6.11 -1.33
N VAL A 131 -6.73 6.14 -2.56
CA VAL A 131 -5.49 6.88 -2.88
C VAL A 131 -5.69 8.38 -2.63
N SER A 132 -6.84 8.94 -3.02
CA SER A 132 -7.17 10.35 -2.81
C SER A 132 -7.33 10.69 -1.33
N VAL A 133 -7.90 9.80 -0.51
CA VAL A 133 -7.94 9.99 0.96
C VAL A 133 -6.52 10.06 1.54
N HIS A 134 -5.63 9.14 1.16
CA HIS A 134 -4.24 9.15 1.62
C HIS A 134 -3.52 10.44 1.20
N GLN A 135 -3.61 10.80 -0.08
CA GLN A 135 -3.03 12.03 -0.63
C GLN A 135 -3.49 13.29 0.11
N GLN A 136 -4.79 13.42 0.41
CA GLN A 136 -5.34 14.59 1.10
C GLN A 136 -4.96 14.65 2.58
N MET A 137 -4.70 13.49 3.19
CA MET A 137 -4.39 13.38 4.61
C MET A 137 -2.89 13.32 4.90
N THR A 138 -2.02 13.17 3.90
CA THR A 138 -0.57 12.92 4.05
C THR A 138 0.08 13.76 5.15
N SER A 139 -0.12 15.08 5.16
CA SER A 139 0.52 15.98 6.15
C SER A 139 0.05 15.79 7.60
N SER A 140 -1.09 15.13 7.79
CA SER A 140 -1.72 14.92 9.10
C SER A 140 -1.55 13.49 9.61
N ILE A 141 -1.01 12.59 8.79
CA ILE A 141 -0.91 11.15 9.09
C ILE A 141 0.53 10.63 9.02
N HIS A 142 1.46 11.46 8.54
CA HIS A 142 2.89 11.16 8.48
C HIS A 142 3.69 12.07 9.42
N MET A 143 4.85 11.60 9.83
CA MET A 143 5.80 12.24 10.75
C MET A 143 5.16 12.63 12.09
N ASN A 144 4.26 11.78 12.57
CA ASN A 144 3.56 11.98 13.83
C ASN A 144 2.95 10.68 14.36
N GLY A 145 2.62 10.64 15.65
CA GLY A 145 2.13 9.44 16.33
C GLY A 145 0.83 8.80 15.77
N LEU A 146 0.13 9.43 14.82
CA LEU A 146 -0.98 8.79 14.10
C LEU A 146 -0.54 7.84 12.98
N PHE A 147 0.72 7.88 12.54
CA PHE A 147 1.21 7.09 11.41
C PHE A 147 0.82 5.62 11.49
N LEU A 148 1.29 4.90 12.52
CA LEU A 148 0.99 3.47 12.68
C LEU A 148 -0.51 3.17 12.86
N PRO A 149 -1.27 3.82 13.76
CA PRO A 149 -2.69 3.51 13.95
C PRO A 149 -3.56 3.90 12.75
N TRP A 150 -3.26 5.02 12.08
CA TRP A 150 -3.99 5.44 10.88
C TRP A 150 -3.76 4.45 9.74
N HIS A 151 -2.51 4.06 9.46
CA HIS A 151 -2.20 3.08 8.41
C HIS A 151 -2.74 1.69 8.74
N ARG A 152 -2.74 1.28 10.02
CA ARG A 152 -3.40 0.04 10.45
C ARG A 152 -4.89 0.06 10.13
N TYR A 153 -5.59 1.16 10.42
CA TYR A 153 -7.01 1.32 10.11
C TYR A 153 -7.25 1.39 8.60
N TYR A 154 -6.41 2.11 7.86
CA TYR A 154 -6.49 2.23 6.41
C TYR A 154 -6.39 0.86 5.69
N VAL A 155 -5.42 0.02 6.09
CA VAL A 155 -5.31 -1.35 5.58
C VAL A 155 -6.50 -2.22 5.99
N TRP A 156 -7.07 -2.02 7.18
CA TRP A 156 -8.29 -2.70 7.58
C TRP A 156 -9.49 -2.29 6.71
N VAL A 157 -9.65 -1.00 6.39
CA VAL A 157 -10.68 -0.50 5.47
C VAL A 157 -10.47 -1.10 4.07
N PHE A 158 -9.24 -1.12 3.55
CA PHE A 158 -8.94 -1.73 2.26
C PHE A 158 -9.30 -3.23 2.25
N MET A 159 -8.95 -3.97 3.29
CA MET A 159 -9.38 -5.36 3.45
C MET A 159 -10.91 -5.48 3.43
N ARG A 160 -11.64 -4.61 4.13
CA ARG A 160 -13.11 -4.63 4.15
C ARG A 160 -13.69 -4.40 2.76
N LEU A 161 -13.20 -3.41 2.02
CA LEU A 161 -13.66 -3.13 0.65
C LEU A 161 -13.42 -4.32 -0.29
N LEU A 162 -12.26 -4.96 -0.21
CA LEU A 162 -11.98 -6.17 -0.99
C LEU A 162 -13.01 -7.29 -0.70
N ARG A 163 -13.39 -7.47 0.57
CA ARG A 163 -14.36 -8.49 0.98
C ARG A 163 -15.78 -8.15 0.59
N GLU A 164 -16.20 -6.92 0.88
CA GLU A 164 -17.61 -6.49 0.79
C GLU A 164 -18.01 -6.05 -0.63
N GLU A 165 -17.11 -5.40 -1.37
CA GLU A 165 -17.40 -4.91 -2.73
C GLU A 165 -16.89 -5.87 -3.81
N CYS A 166 -15.85 -6.66 -3.51
CA CYS A 166 -15.18 -7.53 -4.50
C CYS A 166 -15.18 -9.02 -4.15
N GLY A 167 -15.81 -9.44 -3.06
CA GLY A 167 -15.98 -10.84 -2.71
C GLY A 167 -14.69 -11.58 -2.34
N TYR A 168 -13.63 -10.87 -1.93
CA TYR A 168 -12.39 -11.49 -1.47
C TYR A 168 -12.63 -12.31 -0.19
N THR A 169 -12.23 -13.59 -0.18
CA THR A 169 -12.47 -14.48 0.98
C THR A 169 -11.20 -14.99 1.63
N ALA A 170 -10.09 -15.07 0.90
CA ALA A 170 -8.81 -15.57 1.41
C ALA A 170 -8.19 -14.68 2.52
N ALA A 171 -7.10 -15.15 3.13
CA ALA A 171 -6.37 -14.40 4.15
C ALA A 171 -5.73 -13.14 3.54
N PHE A 172 -5.69 -12.02 4.27
CA PHE A 172 -5.10 -10.80 3.73
C PHE A 172 -3.55 -10.94 3.70
N PRO A 173 -2.88 -10.69 2.56
CA PRO A 173 -1.44 -10.86 2.43
C PRO A 173 -0.65 -9.83 3.24
N TRP A 174 0.57 -10.20 3.63
CA TRP A 174 1.64 -9.26 3.96
C TRP A 174 2.95 -9.69 3.31
N TRP A 175 3.89 -8.76 3.15
CA TRP A 175 5.20 -9.03 2.55
C TRP A 175 6.29 -8.93 3.62
N ASP A 176 7.04 -10.00 3.79
CA ASP A 176 8.27 -9.99 4.58
C ASP A 176 9.41 -9.42 3.72
N GLU A 177 9.60 -8.10 3.82
CA GLU A 177 10.57 -7.32 3.04
C GLU A 177 12.02 -7.67 3.42
N VAL A 178 12.28 -8.00 4.70
CA VAL A 178 13.60 -8.39 5.20
C VAL A 178 14.17 -9.57 4.42
N LYS A 179 13.32 -10.50 3.96
CA LYS A 179 13.73 -11.63 3.11
C LYS A 179 14.24 -11.23 1.73
N ASP A 180 13.89 -10.04 1.26
CA ASP A 180 14.31 -9.51 -0.04
C ASP A 180 15.26 -8.30 0.07
N SER A 181 15.75 -7.96 1.27
CA SER A 181 16.65 -6.83 1.50
C SER A 181 17.79 -6.73 0.46
N GLY A 182 17.90 -5.57 -0.20
CA GLY A 182 18.89 -5.30 -1.27
C GLY A 182 18.66 -6.07 -2.57
N ARG A 183 17.51 -6.74 -2.71
CA ARG A 183 17.12 -7.53 -3.87
C ARG A 183 15.58 -7.59 -4.04
N PHE A 184 14.89 -6.49 -3.75
CA PHE A 184 13.43 -6.39 -3.89
C PHE A 184 12.95 -6.80 -5.29
N ALA A 185 13.69 -6.49 -6.36
CA ALA A 185 13.34 -6.90 -7.72
C ALA A 185 13.27 -8.42 -7.91
N GLN A 186 13.90 -9.21 -7.03
CA GLN A 186 13.88 -10.67 -7.03
C GLN A 186 12.76 -11.26 -6.15
N SER A 187 12.01 -10.41 -5.46
CA SER A 187 10.89 -10.83 -4.60
C SER A 187 9.83 -11.59 -5.42
N PRO A 188 9.20 -12.64 -4.84
CA PRO A 188 8.11 -13.35 -5.49
C PRO A 188 6.85 -12.49 -5.71
N LEU A 189 6.79 -11.27 -5.17
CA LEU A 189 5.73 -10.30 -5.51
C LEU A 189 5.91 -9.76 -6.94
N PHE A 190 7.13 -9.39 -7.33
CA PHE A 190 7.40 -8.62 -8.54
C PHE A 190 7.68 -9.50 -9.76
N THR A 191 6.70 -10.34 -10.09
CA THR A 191 6.73 -11.18 -11.29
C THR A 191 5.56 -10.84 -12.21
N SER A 192 5.69 -11.21 -13.48
CA SER A 192 4.61 -11.03 -14.47
C SER A 192 3.33 -11.80 -14.14
N ALA A 193 3.39 -12.81 -13.26
CA ALA A 193 2.22 -13.52 -12.77
C ALA A 193 1.44 -12.73 -11.71
N TYR A 194 2.10 -11.79 -11.01
CA TYR A 194 1.52 -11.08 -9.87
C TYR A 194 1.60 -9.56 -10.03
N PHE A 195 2.50 -8.85 -9.33
CA PHE A 195 2.50 -7.38 -9.33
C PHE A 195 3.21 -6.76 -10.54
N GLY A 196 3.82 -7.55 -11.41
CA GLY A 196 4.66 -7.09 -12.51
C GLY A 196 6.09 -6.78 -12.06
N SER A 197 6.98 -6.54 -13.01
CA SER A 197 8.40 -6.26 -12.79
C SER A 197 8.66 -5.08 -11.85
N LEU A 198 9.82 -5.07 -11.19
CA LEU A 198 10.30 -3.95 -10.37
C LEU A 198 11.67 -3.49 -10.91
N PRO A 199 11.69 -2.75 -12.03
CA PRO A 199 12.93 -2.28 -12.65
C PRO A 199 13.56 -1.13 -11.87
N ALA A 200 14.87 -0.96 -12.02
CA ALA A 200 15.58 0.23 -11.57
C ALA A 200 15.20 1.47 -12.39
N ALA A 201 15.53 2.64 -11.86
CA ALA A 201 15.37 3.90 -12.59
C ALA A 201 16.19 3.91 -13.89
N THR A 202 15.65 4.52 -14.94
CA THR A 202 16.39 4.77 -16.19
C THR A 202 16.46 6.28 -16.41
N ASN A 203 17.67 6.84 -16.45
CA ASN A 203 17.90 8.28 -16.62
C ASN A 203 17.11 9.17 -15.63
N GLY A 204 17.06 8.76 -14.35
CA GLY A 204 16.34 9.50 -13.30
C GLY A 204 14.81 9.40 -13.40
N GLN A 205 14.28 8.48 -14.20
CA GLN A 205 12.84 8.26 -14.35
C GLN A 205 12.45 6.84 -13.96
N GLY A 206 11.21 6.72 -13.48
CA GLY A 206 10.57 5.42 -13.33
C GLY A 206 10.21 4.80 -14.67
N THR A 207 10.12 3.48 -14.69
CA THR A 207 9.72 2.69 -15.85
C THR A 207 8.26 2.29 -15.71
N CYS A 208 7.42 2.63 -16.69
CA CYS A 208 6.04 2.14 -16.75
C CYS A 208 6.03 0.61 -16.79
N ILE A 209 5.33 -0.03 -15.85
CA ILE A 209 5.16 -1.48 -15.94
C ILE A 209 4.05 -1.86 -16.91
N THR A 210 4.36 -2.85 -17.74
CA THR A 210 3.48 -3.37 -18.78
C THR A 210 3.09 -4.83 -18.54
N ASP A 211 3.65 -5.45 -17.50
CA ASP A 211 3.42 -6.82 -17.09
C ASP A 211 2.73 -6.90 -15.71
N GLY A 212 2.33 -8.10 -15.30
CA GLY A 212 1.61 -8.31 -14.06
C GLY A 212 0.14 -7.91 -14.11
N ALA A 213 -0.53 -8.05 -12.97
CA ALA A 213 -1.93 -7.76 -12.76
C ALA A 213 -2.31 -6.29 -13.02
N PHE A 214 -1.36 -5.37 -12.84
CA PHE A 214 -1.58 -3.93 -12.93
C PHE A 214 -0.79 -3.28 -14.08
N GLY A 215 -0.14 -4.10 -14.90
CA GLY A 215 0.58 -3.65 -16.08
C GLY A 215 -0.32 -2.87 -17.02
N GLY A 216 0.15 -1.74 -17.51
CA GLY A 216 -0.64 -0.92 -18.44
C GLY A 216 -1.90 -0.33 -17.82
N ARG A 217 -1.93 0.00 -16.52
CA ARG A 217 -2.95 0.86 -15.90
C ARG A 217 -2.58 2.35 -16.00
N THR A 218 -3.59 3.21 -16.18
CA THR A 218 -3.46 4.67 -16.03
C THR A 218 -3.85 5.00 -14.60
N LEU A 219 -3.06 5.84 -13.95
CA LEU A 219 -3.36 6.42 -12.65
C LEU A 219 -3.65 7.91 -12.84
N HIS A 220 -4.55 8.47 -12.02
CA HIS A 220 -5.00 9.87 -12.15
C HIS A 220 -4.70 10.72 -10.91
N ILE A 221 -4.35 10.07 -9.79
CA ILE A 221 -4.02 10.72 -8.52
C ILE A 221 -2.49 10.85 -8.39
N GLY A 222 -1.99 12.05 -8.13
CA GLY A 222 -0.56 12.35 -8.06
C GLY A 222 0.02 12.90 -9.39
N PRO A 223 1.33 13.26 -9.43
CA PRO A 223 2.30 13.31 -8.33
C PRO A 223 1.94 14.26 -7.20
N GLY A 224 2.36 13.93 -5.96
CA GLY A 224 2.19 14.80 -4.81
C GLY A 224 0.72 15.20 -4.64
N SER A 225 0.43 16.51 -4.61
CA SER A 225 -0.92 17.06 -4.56
C SER A 225 -1.55 17.36 -5.94
N SER A 226 -0.83 17.09 -7.03
CA SER A 226 -1.38 17.21 -8.38
C SER A 226 -2.15 15.96 -8.79
N ASN A 227 -3.01 16.06 -9.81
CA ASN A 227 -3.75 14.94 -10.38
C ASN A 227 -3.57 14.94 -11.90
N THR A 228 -2.61 14.16 -12.39
CA THR A 228 -2.30 14.05 -13.82
C THR A 228 -2.32 12.60 -14.26
N ASP A 229 -2.70 12.34 -15.51
CA ASP A 229 -2.66 11.00 -16.07
C ASP A 229 -1.21 10.51 -16.22
N HIS A 230 -0.89 9.41 -15.55
CA HIS A 230 0.42 8.76 -15.64
C HIS A 230 0.29 7.24 -15.62
N CYS A 231 1.37 6.53 -15.96
CA CYS A 231 1.40 5.09 -15.82
C CYS A 231 1.76 4.70 -14.37
N LEU A 232 1.35 3.50 -13.95
CA LEU A 232 2.01 2.86 -12.81
C LEU A 232 3.48 2.60 -13.19
N ALA A 233 4.39 3.35 -12.59
CA ALA A 233 5.82 3.28 -12.84
C ALA A 233 6.58 2.82 -11.60
N ARG A 234 7.74 2.19 -11.81
CA ARG A 234 8.61 1.69 -10.75
C ARG A 234 10.07 2.04 -11.02
N ALA A 235 10.83 2.21 -9.94
CA ALA A 235 12.23 2.59 -9.96
C ALA A 235 12.91 2.11 -8.67
N VAL A 236 13.16 0.81 -8.55
CA VAL A 236 13.82 0.28 -7.35
C VAL A 236 15.24 0.81 -7.22
N ASP A 237 15.61 1.15 -6.00
CA ASP A 237 16.98 1.42 -5.60
C ASP A 237 17.40 0.35 -4.57
N GLU A 238 18.11 -0.68 -5.04
CA GLU A 238 18.52 -1.77 -4.16
C GLU A 238 19.57 -1.35 -3.13
N GLY A 239 20.20 -0.18 -3.29
CA GLY A 239 21.05 0.40 -2.25
C GLY A 239 20.22 0.88 -1.06
N GLN A 240 19.03 1.44 -1.31
CA GLN A 240 18.11 1.84 -0.26
C GLN A 240 17.39 0.64 0.37
N THR A 241 16.92 -0.31 -0.43
CA THR A 241 16.22 -1.50 0.08
C THR A 241 17.12 -2.42 0.91
N ALA A 242 18.45 -2.28 0.81
CA ALA A 242 19.40 -2.97 1.69
C ALA A 242 19.29 -2.55 3.17
N ASN A 243 18.73 -1.36 3.44
CA ASN A 243 18.45 -0.92 4.81
C ASN A 243 17.22 -1.62 5.41
N VAL A 244 16.35 -2.21 4.58
CA VAL A 244 15.19 -2.98 5.03
C VAL A 244 15.64 -4.35 5.49
N ASN A 245 16.25 -4.42 6.66
CA ASN A 245 16.86 -5.61 7.23
C ASN A 245 16.45 -5.82 8.70
N GLN A 246 16.70 -7.01 9.22
CA GLN A 246 16.27 -7.38 10.57
C GLN A 246 16.87 -6.48 11.65
N ASN A 247 18.13 -6.04 11.49
CA ASN A 247 18.77 -5.16 12.47
C ASN A 247 18.03 -3.82 12.57
N PHE A 248 17.57 -3.27 11.44
CA PHE A 248 16.80 -2.04 11.43
C PHE A 248 15.46 -2.22 12.16
N VAL A 249 14.74 -3.30 11.83
CA VAL A 249 13.47 -3.68 12.48
C VAL A 249 13.65 -3.84 13.99
N ASP A 250 14.69 -4.56 14.42
CA ASP A 250 14.99 -4.80 15.83
C ASP A 250 15.38 -3.49 16.54
N THR A 251 16.15 -2.63 15.87
CA THR A 251 16.56 -1.31 16.41
C THR A 251 15.34 -0.43 16.66
N CYS A 252 14.44 -0.29 15.70
CA CYS A 252 13.26 0.56 15.89
C CYS A 252 12.25 -0.03 16.87
N ASN A 253 12.02 -1.34 16.85
CA ASN A 253 11.11 -1.99 17.80
C ASN A 253 11.67 -2.06 19.23
N GLY A 254 12.99 -1.90 19.39
CA GLY A 254 13.66 -1.84 20.69
C GLY A 254 13.56 -0.50 21.41
N ARG A 255 12.99 0.54 20.79
CA ARG A 255 12.84 1.88 21.37
C ARG A 255 11.95 1.86 22.61
N GLY A 256 12.29 2.70 23.60
CA GLY A 256 11.61 2.70 24.91
C GLY A 256 10.23 3.35 24.91
N THR A 257 9.97 4.29 23.99
CA THR A 257 8.67 4.95 23.86
C THR A 257 8.00 4.65 22.52
N TYR A 258 6.67 4.74 22.50
CA TYR A 258 5.91 4.61 21.26
C TYR A 258 6.32 5.66 20.22
N SER A 259 6.57 6.90 20.63
CA SER A 259 6.91 7.99 19.71
C SER A 259 8.25 7.73 19.01
N ASP A 260 9.25 7.24 19.76
CA ASP A 260 10.58 6.96 19.21
C ASP A 260 10.56 5.71 18.33
N MET A 261 9.83 4.67 18.76
CA MET A 261 9.59 3.46 17.94
C MET A 261 8.91 3.81 16.62
N GLU A 262 7.83 4.58 16.70
CA GLU A 262 7.01 4.95 15.54
C GLU A 262 7.80 5.80 14.54
N SER A 263 8.44 6.87 15.02
CA SER A 263 9.26 7.74 14.17
C SER A 263 10.43 7.00 13.53
N CYS A 264 11.08 6.07 14.25
CA CYS A 264 12.13 5.22 13.71
C CYS A 264 11.59 4.30 12.60
N ASN A 265 10.42 3.69 12.79
CA ASN A 265 9.79 2.83 11.78
C ASN A 265 9.30 3.61 10.55
N GLU A 266 8.90 4.87 10.69
CA GLU A 266 8.44 5.68 9.55
C GLU A 266 9.59 6.14 8.64
N MET A 267 10.76 6.44 9.23
CA MET A 267 11.93 6.94 8.48
C MET A 267 12.88 5.83 8.01
N GLY A 268 12.56 4.56 8.30
CA GLY A 268 13.42 3.40 8.03
C GLY A 268 13.25 2.71 6.70
#